data_AF-A0A8S0UN75-F1
#
_entry.id   AF-A0A8S0UN75-F1
#
_cell.length_a   1.000
_cell.length_b   1.000
_cell.length_c   1.000
_cell.angle_alpha   90.00
_cell.angle_beta   90.00
_cell.angle_gamma   90.00
#
_symmetry.space_group_name_H-M   'P 1'
#
loop_
_entity.id
_entity.type
_entity.pdbx_description
1 polymer ?
#
loop_
_entity_poly.entity_id
_entity_poly.type
_entity_poly.pdbx_seq_one_letter_code
_entity_poly.pdbx_strand_id
1 'polypeptide(L)'
;MEKNDRKTKEIDAKTSEDQPELNYKGIKAMPFIIGNETFEKLGAIGTLTNLQVYLTAIFNMSRINATTLLNIFNGTTNFATLLGAFLSDTYLGRYNTLGYASISSFLGLLVITLTAAFKKLHPPHCGADDSKCIGPDAGQMAFLWLGFGLMIVGAGGIRPCNFAFGADQFNPNTDSGKKGVNSFFNWYFFTITFAQMVSVTLVVYVQTDVSWSIGLAIPSIFMFLSCLLFFMGTKIYVKVKPEGSPFTSILQVLVVAFKKRRLKLPQQPRLSLFNYTPVNSINSKLPHTDQL
;
A
#
# COMPACT_ATOMS: atom_id res chain seq x y z
N MET A 1 -29.26 17.31 33.23
CA MET A 1 -28.19 17.59 32.24
C MET A 1 -26.81 17.51 32.90
N GLU A 2 -26.55 18.25 33.98
CA GLU A 2 -25.26 18.24 34.72
C GLU A 2 -24.77 16.87 35.24
N LYS A 3 -25.69 15.98 35.64
CA LYS A 3 -25.33 14.64 36.15
C LYS A 3 -24.79 13.69 35.07
N ASN A 4 -25.19 13.90 33.80
CA ASN A 4 -24.66 13.12 32.68
C ASN A 4 -23.30 13.65 32.24
N ASP A 5 -23.10 14.98 32.21
CA ASP A 5 -21.79 15.55 31.85
C ASP A 5 -20.68 15.20 32.87
N ARG A 6 -21.01 15.09 34.17
CA ARG A 6 -20.03 14.61 35.17
C ARG A 6 -19.70 13.13 35.01
N LYS A 7 -20.69 12.28 34.69
CA LYS A 7 -20.44 10.86 34.39
C LYS A 7 -19.64 10.66 33.11
N THR A 8 -19.92 11.43 32.06
CA THR A 8 -19.12 11.40 30.82
C THR A 8 -17.69 11.84 31.10
N LYS A 9 -17.47 12.93 31.86
CA LYS A 9 -16.12 13.37 32.26
C LYS A 9 -15.38 12.37 33.16
N GLU A 10 -16.07 11.68 34.07
CA GLU A 10 -15.46 10.63 34.91
C GLU A 10 -15.13 9.35 34.12
N ILE A 11 -15.93 9.02 33.10
CA ILE A 11 -15.64 7.91 32.16
C ILE A 11 -14.49 8.30 31.22
N ASP A 12 -14.45 9.55 30.74
CA ASP A 12 -13.35 10.08 29.92
C ASP A 12 -12.02 10.08 30.71
N ALA A 13 -12.04 10.48 31.98
CA ALA A 13 -10.88 10.46 32.86
C ALA A 13 -10.38 9.02 33.14
N LYS A 14 -11.30 8.06 33.35
CA LYS A 14 -10.94 6.64 33.54
C LYS A 14 -10.48 5.94 32.28
N THR A 15 -10.91 6.39 31.10
CA THR A 15 -10.50 5.77 29.83
C THR A 15 -9.15 6.31 29.33
N SER A 16 -8.75 7.52 29.77
CA SER A 16 -7.44 8.09 29.48
C SER A 16 -6.28 7.54 30.31
N GLU A 17 -6.54 6.92 31.48
CA GLU A 17 -5.48 6.45 32.38
C GLU A 17 -4.88 5.07 32.00
N ASP A 18 -5.54 4.28 31.14
CA ASP A 18 -5.12 2.90 30.83
C ASP A 18 -4.59 2.67 29.40
N GLN A 19 -4.44 3.73 28.59
CA GLN A 19 -3.75 3.58 27.30
C GLN A 19 -2.24 3.75 27.49
N PRO A 20 -1.41 2.75 27.13
CA PRO A 20 0.04 2.88 27.26
C PRO A 20 0.51 4.08 26.45
N GLU A 21 1.17 5.04 27.10
CA GLU A 21 1.74 6.21 26.43
C GLU A 21 2.63 5.75 25.28
N LEU A 22 2.21 6.04 24.05
CA LEU A 22 2.98 5.72 22.86
C LEU A 22 4.26 6.56 22.88
N ASN A 23 5.41 5.89 23.01
CA ASN A 23 6.70 6.56 22.97
C ASN A 23 7.09 6.87 21.51
N TYR A 24 6.73 8.05 21.04
CA TYR A 24 7.01 8.52 19.68
C TYR A 24 8.52 8.76 19.47
N LYS A 25 9.15 7.92 18.64
CA LYS A 25 10.56 8.03 18.24
C LYS A 25 10.70 8.38 16.76
N GLY A 26 9.80 9.23 16.24
CA GLY A 26 9.70 9.57 14.82
C GLY A 26 11.00 9.96 14.14
N ILE A 27 11.84 10.78 14.79
CA ILE A 27 13.14 11.20 14.23
C ILE A 27 14.08 10.00 14.03
N LYS A 28 14.05 9.01 14.93
CA LYS A 28 14.88 7.79 14.81
C LYS A 28 14.28 6.77 13.83
N ALA A 29 12.95 6.73 13.71
CA ALA A 29 12.25 5.83 12.79
C ALA A 29 12.30 6.32 11.33
N MET A 30 12.28 7.64 11.13
CA MET A 30 12.18 8.29 9.82
C MET A 30 13.21 7.80 8.79
N PRO A 31 14.52 7.67 9.10
CA PRO A 31 15.50 7.17 8.14
C PRO A 31 15.22 5.73 7.67
N PHE A 32 14.73 4.86 8.56
CA PHE A 32 14.40 3.48 8.21
C PHE A 32 13.17 3.39 7.30
N ILE A 33 12.13 4.19 7.58
CA ILE A 33 10.90 4.21 6.78
C ILE A 33 11.17 4.83 5.40
N ILE A 34 11.85 5.98 5.36
CA ILE A 34 12.20 6.64 4.10
C ILE A 34 13.15 5.76 3.28
N GLY A 35 14.16 5.15 3.91
CA GLY A 35 15.08 4.22 3.26
C GLY A 35 14.35 3.03 2.66
N ASN A 36 13.51 2.34 3.46
CA ASN A 36 12.65 1.26 3.00
C ASN A 36 11.85 1.66 1.76
N GLU A 37 11.13 2.79 1.82
CA GLU A 37 10.29 3.23 0.71
C GLU A 37 11.10 3.61 -0.53
N THR A 38 12.24 4.28 -0.34
CA THR A 38 13.12 4.68 -1.45
C THR A 38 13.58 3.45 -2.23
N PHE A 39 14.04 2.40 -1.52
CA PHE A 39 14.46 1.16 -2.14
C PHE A 39 13.30 0.35 -2.74
N GLU A 40 12.12 0.36 -2.12
CA GLU A 40 10.91 -0.24 -2.68
C GLU A 40 10.57 0.42 -4.02
N LYS A 41 10.55 1.76 -4.07
CA LYS A 41 10.23 2.53 -5.28
C LYS A 41 11.27 2.35 -6.38
N LEU A 42 12.56 2.31 -6.02
CA LEU A 42 13.65 1.98 -6.95
C LEU A 42 13.42 0.62 -7.63
N GLY A 43 13.01 -0.40 -6.88
CA GLY A 43 12.73 -1.72 -7.46
C GLY A 43 11.44 -1.76 -8.27
N ALA A 44 10.35 -1.23 -7.71
CA ALA A 44 9.02 -1.32 -8.31
C ALA A 44 8.92 -0.51 -9.60
N ILE A 45 9.37 0.75 -9.61
CA ILE A 45 9.25 1.64 -10.78
C ILE A 45 10.07 1.08 -11.95
N GLY A 46 11.33 0.71 -11.71
CA GLY A 46 12.22 0.22 -12.76
C GLY A 46 11.71 -1.06 -13.40
N THR A 47 11.13 -1.95 -12.60
CA THR A 47 10.48 -3.15 -13.12
C THR A 47 9.24 -2.79 -13.94
N LEU A 48 8.34 -1.97 -13.39
CA LEU A 48 7.05 -1.65 -14.02
C LEU A 48 7.19 -0.88 -15.33
N THR A 49 8.12 0.09 -15.41
CA THR A 49 8.30 0.94 -16.58
C THR A 49 8.75 0.14 -17.80
N ASN A 50 9.58 -0.88 -17.62
CA ASN A 50 10.13 -1.66 -18.74
C ASN A 50 9.47 -3.05 -18.90
N LEU A 51 8.47 -3.36 -18.08
CA LEU A 51 7.83 -4.68 -18.07
C LEU A 51 7.13 -5.00 -19.39
N GLN A 52 6.59 -3.98 -20.07
CA GLN A 52 5.96 -4.17 -21.38
C GLN A 52 6.97 -4.68 -22.40
N VAL A 53 8.15 -4.07 -22.43
CA VAL A 53 9.25 -4.45 -23.33
C VAL A 53 9.71 -5.86 -22.98
N TYR A 54 9.87 -6.18 -21.70
CA TYR A 54 10.21 -7.53 -21.24
C TYR A 54 9.24 -8.60 -21.77
N LEU A 55 7.93 -8.38 -21.62
CA LEU A 55 6.91 -9.31 -22.07
C LEU A 55 6.93 -9.53 -23.59
N THR A 56 7.22 -8.46 -24.35
CA THR A 56 7.28 -8.54 -25.81
C THR A 56 8.58 -9.15 -26.32
N ALA A 57 9.72 -8.85 -25.69
CA ALA A 57 11.05 -9.23 -26.16
C ALA A 57 11.51 -10.60 -25.63
N ILE A 58 11.09 -11.00 -24.43
CA ILE A 58 11.51 -12.25 -23.79
C ILE A 58 10.38 -13.29 -23.79
N PHE A 59 9.14 -12.88 -23.54
CA PHE A 59 7.99 -13.80 -23.55
C PHE A 59 7.32 -13.91 -24.93
N ASN A 60 7.88 -13.29 -25.98
CA ASN A 60 7.37 -13.29 -27.35
C ASN A 60 5.87 -12.92 -27.43
N MET A 61 5.36 -12.13 -26.48
CA MET A 61 3.96 -11.70 -26.47
C MET A 61 3.73 -10.60 -27.49
N SER A 62 2.55 -10.58 -28.11
CA SER A 62 2.15 -9.43 -28.93
C SER A 62 2.07 -8.17 -28.05
N ARG A 63 2.43 -7.01 -28.62
CA ARG A 63 2.37 -5.73 -27.88
C ARG A 63 0.98 -5.47 -27.31
N ILE A 64 -0.08 -5.84 -28.03
CA ILE A 64 -1.47 -5.70 -27.60
C ILE A 64 -1.73 -6.53 -26.34
N ASN A 65 -1.34 -7.81 -26.35
CA ASN A 65 -1.55 -8.70 -25.20
C ASN A 65 -0.73 -8.25 -23.98
N ALA A 66 0.52 -7.82 -24.19
CA ALA A 66 1.36 -7.29 -23.12
C ALA A 66 0.75 -6.03 -22.48
N THR A 67 0.26 -5.08 -23.28
CA THR A 67 -0.41 -3.87 -22.77
C THR A 67 -1.70 -4.22 -22.02
N THR A 68 -2.51 -5.14 -22.55
CA THR A 68 -3.74 -5.59 -21.87
C THR A 68 -3.42 -6.24 -20.53
N LEU A 69 -2.39 -7.09 -20.46
CA LEU A 69 -1.93 -7.71 -19.22
C LEU A 69 -1.52 -6.65 -18.19
N LEU A 70 -0.72 -5.66 -18.59
CA LEU A 70 -0.30 -4.58 -17.69
C LEU A 70 -1.45 -3.67 -17.24
N ASN A 71 -2.43 -3.44 -18.11
CA ASN A 71 -3.64 -2.69 -17.73
C ASN A 71 -4.48 -3.45 -16.71
N ILE A 72 -4.65 -4.77 -16.90
CA ILE A 72 -5.33 -5.64 -15.92
C ILE A 72 -4.56 -5.64 -14.60
N PHE A 73 -3.23 -5.77 -14.64
CA PHE A 73 -2.38 -5.72 -13.47
C PHE A 73 -2.54 -4.39 -12.70
N ASN A 74 -2.48 -3.25 -13.39
CA ASN A 74 -2.64 -1.93 -12.78
C ASN A 74 -4.05 -1.73 -12.21
N GLY A 75 -5.09 -2.14 -12.94
CA GLY A 75 -6.47 -2.08 -12.46
C GLY A 75 -6.69 -2.95 -11.21
N THR A 76 -6.20 -4.18 -11.24
CA THR A 76 -6.31 -5.11 -10.10
C THR A 76 -5.53 -4.60 -8.90
N THR A 77 -4.34 -4.03 -9.11
CA THR A 77 -3.53 -3.43 -8.04
C THR A 77 -4.27 -2.29 -7.35
N ASN A 78 -4.92 -1.40 -8.11
CA ASN A 78 -5.70 -0.29 -7.54
C ASN A 78 -6.96 -0.76 -6.79
N PHE A 79 -7.52 -1.91 -7.14
CA PHE A 79 -8.60 -2.51 -6.34
C PHE A 79 -8.06 -3.21 -5.09
N ALA A 80 -6.92 -3.90 -5.22
CA ALA A 80 -6.23 -4.55 -4.13
C ALA A 80 -5.78 -3.55 -3.04
N THR A 81 -5.46 -2.29 -3.38
CA THR A 81 -5.16 -1.27 -2.38
C THR A 81 -6.35 -0.91 -1.49
N LEU A 82 -7.58 -0.92 -2.03
CA LEU A 82 -8.78 -0.70 -1.23
C LEU A 82 -8.99 -1.85 -0.24
N LEU A 83 -8.81 -3.09 -0.71
CA LEU A 83 -8.88 -4.27 0.16
C LEU A 83 -7.76 -4.27 1.21
N GLY A 84 -6.54 -3.90 0.82
CA GLY A 84 -5.39 -3.80 1.71
C GLY A 84 -5.61 -2.77 2.82
N ALA A 85 -6.16 -1.61 2.49
CA ALA A 85 -6.54 -0.57 3.47
C ALA A 85 -7.60 -1.09 4.46
N PHE A 86 -8.63 -1.77 3.96
CA PHE A 86 -9.66 -2.36 4.81
C PHE A 86 -9.08 -3.40 5.79
N LEU A 87 -8.20 -4.27 5.30
CA LEU A 87 -7.54 -5.31 6.11
C LEU A 87 -6.57 -4.73 7.14
N SER A 88 -5.80 -3.69 6.78
CA SER A 88 -4.89 -3.03 7.71
C SER A 88 -5.63 -2.33 8.84
N ASP A 89 -6.72 -1.64 8.52
CA ASP A 89 -7.42 -0.80 9.49
C ASP A 89 -8.36 -1.61 10.39
N THR A 90 -8.77 -2.82 9.96
CA THR A 90 -9.73 -3.65 10.71
C THR A 90 -9.08 -4.80 11.47
N TYR A 91 -8.09 -5.50 10.89
CA TYR A 91 -7.61 -6.77 11.44
C TYR A 91 -6.12 -6.79 11.75
N LEU A 92 -5.27 -6.47 10.76
CA LEU A 92 -3.84 -6.76 10.83
C LEU A 92 -3.02 -5.66 11.50
N GLY A 93 -3.48 -4.41 11.39
CA GLY A 93 -2.70 -3.22 11.73
C GLY A 93 -1.68 -2.87 10.65
N ARG A 94 -1.36 -1.58 10.55
CA ARG A 94 -0.50 -1.03 9.48
C ARG A 94 0.87 -1.69 9.42
N TYR A 95 1.53 -1.89 10.56
CA TYR A 95 2.86 -2.51 10.62
C TYR A 95 2.89 -3.94 10.05
N ASN A 96 1.95 -4.80 10.46
CA ASN A 96 1.91 -6.19 10.00
C ASN A 96 1.53 -6.26 8.52
N THR A 97 0.57 -5.44 8.08
CA THR A 97 0.22 -5.34 6.66
C THR A 97 1.42 -4.93 5.81
N LEU A 98 2.19 -3.91 6.23
CA LEU A 98 3.43 -3.53 5.53
C LEU A 98 4.43 -4.69 5.50
N GLY A 99 4.66 -5.37 6.63
CA GLY A 99 5.61 -6.48 6.70
C GLY A 99 5.28 -7.63 5.75
N TYR A 100 4.04 -8.11 5.76
CA TYR A 100 3.59 -9.16 4.84
C TYR A 100 3.61 -8.69 3.38
N ALA A 101 3.20 -7.45 3.13
CA ALA A 101 3.16 -6.88 1.79
C ALA A 101 4.56 -6.68 1.19
N SER A 102 5.54 -6.21 1.98
CA SER A 102 6.94 -6.11 1.57
C SER A 102 7.55 -7.47 1.22
N ILE A 103 7.29 -8.50 2.04
CA ILE A 103 7.73 -9.87 1.72
C ILE A 103 7.08 -10.37 0.43
N SER A 104 5.77 -10.15 0.26
CA SER A 104 5.06 -10.55 -0.97
C SER A 104 5.61 -9.84 -2.21
N SER A 105 5.85 -8.53 -2.13
CA SER A 105 6.47 -7.74 -3.21
C SER A 105 7.87 -8.26 -3.55
N PHE A 106 8.70 -8.57 -2.54
CA PHE A 106 10.02 -9.17 -2.75
C PHE A 106 9.92 -10.51 -3.47
N LEU A 107 9.06 -11.42 -3.01
CA LEU A 107 8.86 -12.71 -3.65
C LEU A 107 8.32 -12.56 -5.08
N GLY A 108 7.43 -11.62 -5.33
CA GLY A 108 6.94 -11.32 -6.67
C GLY A 108 8.06 -10.88 -7.62
N LEU A 109 8.87 -9.92 -7.20
CA LEU A 109 10.03 -9.46 -7.99
C LEU A 109 11.09 -10.55 -8.15
N LEU A 110 11.29 -11.39 -7.13
CA LEU A 110 12.17 -12.54 -7.21
C LEU A 110 11.68 -13.52 -8.27
N VAL A 111 10.38 -13.86 -8.29
CA VAL A 111 9.79 -14.75 -9.30
C VAL A 111 9.98 -14.19 -10.72
N ILE A 112 9.74 -12.89 -10.92
CA ILE A 112 9.98 -12.21 -12.21
C ILE A 112 11.47 -12.17 -12.58
N THR A 113 12.37 -12.11 -11.60
CA THR A 113 13.81 -12.20 -11.85
C THR A 113 14.19 -13.62 -12.29
N LEU A 114 13.63 -14.63 -11.61
CA LEU A 114 13.88 -16.04 -11.93
C LEU A 114 13.38 -16.41 -13.32
N THR A 115 12.29 -15.81 -13.81
CA THR A 115 11.84 -16.00 -15.20
C THR A 115 12.88 -15.51 -16.21
N ALA A 116 13.67 -14.49 -15.90
CA ALA A 116 14.76 -14.04 -16.76
C ALA A 116 16.10 -14.77 -16.51
N ALA A 117 16.32 -15.29 -15.31
CA ALA A 117 17.56 -15.99 -14.98
C ALA A 117 17.61 -17.42 -15.54
N PHE A 118 16.48 -18.13 -15.55
CA PHE A 118 16.41 -19.51 -15.99
C PHE A 118 15.80 -19.63 -17.39
N LYS A 119 16.61 -20.10 -18.35
CA LYS A 119 16.20 -20.33 -19.75
C LYS A 119 15.03 -21.29 -19.95
N LYS A 120 14.67 -22.10 -18.93
CA LYS A 120 13.50 -23.00 -18.96
C LYS A 120 12.19 -22.28 -18.61
N LEU A 121 12.26 -21.11 -17.97
CA LEU A 121 11.10 -20.36 -17.47
C LEU A 121 10.61 -19.26 -18.44
N HIS A 122 11.28 -19.12 -19.58
CA HIS A 122 10.85 -18.24 -20.66
C HIS A 122 11.01 -18.97 -22.02
N PRO A 123 10.23 -18.60 -23.05
CA PRO A 123 10.33 -19.23 -24.36
C PRO A 123 11.72 -18.99 -25.00
N PRO A 124 12.13 -19.83 -25.96
CA PRO A 124 13.38 -19.62 -26.69
C PRO A 124 13.35 -18.27 -27.41
N HIS A 125 14.53 -17.65 -27.52
CA HIS A 125 14.66 -16.36 -28.17
C HIS A 125 14.30 -16.48 -29.65
N CYS A 126 13.38 -15.64 -30.11
CA CYS A 126 13.07 -15.55 -31.52
C CYS A 126 14.00 -14.56 -32.23
N GLY A 127 14.66 -15.01 -33.28
CA GLY A 127 15.33 -14.12 -34.23
C GLY A 127 14.35 -13.41 -35.15
N ALA A 128 14.77 -12.31 -35.76
CA ALA A 128 13.99 -11.56 -36.76
C ALA A 128 13.64 -12.40 -38.02
N ASP A 129 14.37 -13.49 -38.26
CA ASP A 129 14.19 -14.40 -39.41
C ASP A 129 13.33 -15.65 -39.11
N ASP A 130 12.87 -15.84 -37.86
CA ASP A 130 12.01 -16.97 -37.50
C ASP A 130 10.55 -16.68 -37.81
N SER A 131 10.07 -17.24 -38.92
CA SER A 131 8.69 -17.08 -39.42
C SER A 131 7.59 -17.58 -38.47
N LYS A 132 7.92 -18.29 -37.39
CA LYS A 132 6.98 -18.72 -36.33
C LYS A 132 7.64 -18.68 -34.95
N CYS A 133 7.49 -17.56 -34.23
CA CYS A 133 7.77 -17.52 -32.81
C CYS A 133 6.87 -18.48 -32.03
N ILE A 134 7.48 -19.32 -31.21
CA ILE A 134 6.76 -20.14 -30.23
C ILE A 134 6.43 -19.25 -29.04
N GLY A 135 5.14 -19.16 -28.71
CA GLY A 135 4.66 -18.45 -27.52
C GLY A 135 5.07 -19.18 -26.23
N PRO A 136 4.87 -18.54 -25.07
CA PRO A 136 5.22 -19.13 -23.79
C PRO A 136 4.35 -20.36 -23.49
N ASP A 137 4.98 -21.39 -22.92
CA ASP A 137 4.27 -22.56 -22.45
C ASP A 137 3.31 -22.23 -21.29
N ALA A 138 2.29 -23.06 -21.06
CA ALA A 138 1.33 -22.88 -19.97
C ALA A 138 2.02 -22.82 -18.60
N GLY A 139 3.08 -23.60 -18.37
CA GLY A 139 3.85 -23.57 -17.13
C GLY A 139 4.64 -22.26 -16.94
N GLN A 140 5.21 -21.73 -18.03
CA GLN A 140 5.94 -20.46 -18.01
C GLN A 140 5.00 -19.29 -17.75
N MET A 141 3.81 -19.31 -18.37
CA MET A 141 2.77 -18.33 -18.14
C MET A 141 2.24 -18.39 -16.70
N ALA A 142 2.01 -19.58 -16.15
CA ALA A 142 1.56 -19.74 -14.76
C ALA A 142 2.58 -19.18 -13.76
N PHE A 143 3.87 -19.41 -13.99
CA PHE A 143 4.94 -18.88 -13.13
C PHE A 143 5.05 -17.34 -13.23
N LEU A 144 4.85 -16.79 -14.43
CA LEU A 144 4.75 -15.34 -14.63
C LEU A 144 3.54 -14.74 -13.88
N TRP A 145 2.35 -15.36 -13.98
CA TRP A 145 1.15 -14.93 -13.26
C TRP A 145 1.32 -15.00 -11.74
N LEU A 146 2.06 -15.98 -11.23
CA LEU A 146 2.41 -16.06 -9.81
C LEU A 146 3.21 -14.82 -9.38
N GLY A 147 4.20 -14.41 -10.18
CA GLY A 147 4.99 -13.19 -9.94
C GLY A 147 4.11 -11.94 -9.89
N PHE A 148 3.24 -11.77 -10.90
CA PHE A 148 2.28 -10.67 -10.93
C PHE A 148 1.31 -10.69 -9.74
N GLY A 149 0.78 -11.86 -9.38
CA GLY A 149 -0.13 -12.01 -8.24
C GLY A 149 0.52 -11.59 -6.93
N LEU A 150 1.76 -12.03 -6.68
CA LEU A 150 2.53 -11.64 -5.50
C LEU A 150 2.84 -10.14 -5.46
N MET A 151 3.15 -9.54 -6.62
CA MET A 151 3.32 -8.09 -6.74
C MET A 151 2.02 -7.32 -6.49
N ILE A 152 0.86 -7.82 -6.95
CA ILE A 152 -0.45 -7.22 -6.67
C ILE A 152 -0.73 -7.21 -5.17
N VAL A 153 -0.51 -8.33 -4.49
CA VAL A 153 -0.70 -8.45 -3.03
C VAL A 153 0.22 -7.48 -2.29
N GLY A 154 1.48 -7.41 -2.68
CA GLY A 154 2.45 -6.50 -2.05
C GLY A 154 2.13 -5.02 -2.29
N ALA A 155 1.85 -4.62 -3.52
CA ALA A 155 1.44 -3.25 -3.83
C ALA A 155 0.11 -2.86 -3.15
N GLY A 156 -0.83 -3.81 -3.05
CA GLY A 156 -2.11 -3.64 -2.36
C GLY A 156 -1.97 -3.32 -0.87
N GLY A 157 -1.00 -3.92 -0.18
CA GLY A 157 -0.75 -3.63 1.24
C GLY A 157 0.12 -2.40 1.49
N ILE A 158 1.16 -2.19 0.68
CA ILE A 158 2.14 -1.10 0.88
C ILE A 158 1.50 0.28 0.62
N ARG A 159 0.88 0.47 -0.55
CA ARG A 159 0.40 1.79 -1.01
C ARG A 159 -0.57 2.49 -0.03
N PRO A 160 -1.63 1.84 0.50
CA PRO A 160 -2.56 2.52 1.41
C PRO A 160 -1.96 2.80 2.79
N CYS A 161 -1.01 1.98 3.23
CA CYS A 161 -0.55 2.00 4.61
C CYS A 161 0.73 2.81 4.81
N ASN A 162 1.59 2.95 3.80
CA ASN A 162 2.95 3.45 3.98
C ASN A 162 3.00 4.91 4.47
N PHE A 163 2.23 5.79 3.85
CA PHE A 163 2.13 7.19 4.28
C PHE A 163 1.61 7.33 5.71
N ALA A 164 0.53 6.60 6.00
CA ALA A 164 -0.12 6.65 7.30
C ALA A 164 0.83 6.11 8.39
N PHE A 165 1.51 4.99 8.11
CA PHE A 165 2.50 4.41 9.00
C PHE A 165 3.70 5.34 9.29
N GLY A 166 4.17 6.08 8.28
CA GLY A 166 5.22 7.08 8.45
C GLY A 166 4.78 8.26 9.32
N ALA A 167 3.57 8.76 9.09
CA ALA A 167 2.98 9.84 9.89
C ALA A 167 2.74 9.41 11.35
N ASP A 168 2.31 8.17 11.58
CA ASP A 168 2.04 7.60 12.92
C ASP A 168 3.28 7.59 13.84
N GLN A 169 4.49 7.77 13.30
CA GLN A 169 5.71 7.81 14.10
C GLN A 169 5.90 9.11 14.87
N PHE A 170 5.14 10.15 14.54
CA PHE A 170 5.22 11.46 15.15
C PHE A 170 3.97 11.76 15.98
N ASN A 171 4.14 12.45 17.10
CA ASN A 171 3.03 12.80 17.98
C ASN A 171 2.17 13.92 17.35
N PRO A 172 0.88 13.71 17.08
CA PRO A 172 0.01 14.73 16.48
C PRO A 172 -0.33 15.88 17.44
N ASN A 173 -0.21 15.67 18.75
CA ASN A 173 -0.60 16.63 19.78
C ASN A 173 0.51 17.65 20.11
N THR A 174 1.73 17.46 19.61
CA THR A 174 2.86 18.37 19.85
C THR A 174 3.25 19.14 18.59
N ASP A 175 3.62 20.41 18.73
CA ASP A 175 4.08 21.23 17.60
C ASP A 175 5.37 20.67 16.96
N SER A 176 6.23 20.05 17.76
CA SER A 176 7.42 19.34 17.27
C SER A 176 7.07 18.13 16.41
N GLY A 177 6.04 17.36 16.79
CA GLY A 177 5.57 16.21 16.01
C GLY A 177 4.94 16.64 14.68
N LYS A 178 4.09 17.67 14.68
CA LYS A 178 3.52 18.25 13.43
C LYS A 178 4.59 18.73 12.47
N LYS A 179 5.62 19.45 12.97
CA LYS A 179 6.79 19.84 12.16
C LYS A 179 7.57 18.62 11.66
N GLY A 180 7.69 17.57 12.47
CA GLY A 180 8.31 16.30 12.10
C GLY A 180 7.59 15.61 10.94
N VAL A 181 6.26 15.57 10.96
CA VAL A 181 5.43 15.03 9.85
C VAL A 181 5.68 15.81 8.55
N ASN A 182 5.70 17.15 8.59
CA ASN A 182 6.00 17.97 7.41
C ASN A 182 7.41 17.69 6.87
N SER A 183 8.41 17.59 7.76
CA SER A 183 9.78 17.24 7.36
C SER A 183 9.85 15.84 6.74
N PHE A 184 9.13 14.87 7.32
CA PHE A 184 9.01 13.52 6.77
C PHE A 184 8.46 13.55 5.35
N PHE A 185 7.34 14.23 5.08
CA PHE A 185 6.78 14.30 3.73
C PHE A 185 7.73 14.98 2.74
N ASN A 186 8.40 16.06 3.14
CA ASN A 186 9.38 16.74 2.28
C ASN A 186 10.53 15.79 1.87
N TRP A 187 11.14 15.10 2.84
CA TRP A 187 12.20 14.13 2.56
C TRP A 187 11.71 12.92 1.77
N TYR A 188 10.50 12.45 2.06
CA TYR A 188 9.85 11.36 1.35
C TYR A 188 9.69 11.67 -0.14
N PHE A 189 9.10 12.82 -0.49
CA PHE A 189 8.93 13.19 -1.90
C PHE A 189 10.24 13.46 -2.60
N PHE A 190 11.22 14.07 -1.91
CA PHE A 190 12.56 14.29 -2.46
C PHE A 190 13.25 12.96 -2.81
N THR A 191 13.31 12.03 -1.86
CA THR A 191 13.99 10.73 -2.03
C THR A 191 13.32 9.85 -3.05
N ILE A 192 11.98 9.80 -3.10
CA ILE A 192 11.25 9.04 -4.11
C ILE A 192 11.42 9.63 -5.51
N THR A 193 11.43 10.96 -5.65
CA THR A 193 11.66 11.59 -6.96
C THR A 193 13.05 11.25 -7.48
N PHE A 194 14.06 11.33 -6.61
CA PHE A 194 15.42 10.92 -6.95
C PHE A 194 15.50 9.43 -7.30
N ALA A 195 14.88 8.56 -6.50
CA ALA A 195 14.76 7.14 -6.78
C ALA A 195 14.11 6.87 -8.15
N GLN A 196 13.01 7.55 -8.46
CA GLN A 196 12.33 7.42 -9.74
C GLN A 196 13.26 7.81 -10.89
N MET A 197 13.99 8.93 -10.79
CA MET A 197 14.95 9.35 -11.82
C MET A 197 16.04 8.30 -12.06
N VAL A 198 16.64 7.77 -10.99
CA VAL A 198 17.66 6.71 -11.07
C VAL A 198 17.08 5.43 -11.66
N SER A 199 15.86 5.07 -11.26
CA SER A 199 15.19 3.86 -11.68
C SER A 199 14.86 3.87 -13.17
N VAL A 200 14.26 4.94 -13.69
CA VAL A 200 13.87 5.01 -15.11
C VAL A 200 15.06 5.21 -16.05
N THR A 201 16.23 5.58 -15.52
CA THR A 201 17.46 5.75 -16.31
C THR A 201 18.37 4.54 -16.19
N LEU A 202 18.99 4.33 -15.03
CA LEU A 202 20.01 3.30 -14.83
C LEU A 202 19.43 1.88 -14.86
N VAL A 203 18.33 1.63 -14.15
CA VAL A 203 17.76 0.27 -14.09
C VAL A 203 17.20 -0.13 -15.46
N VAL A 204 16.47 0.77 -16.12
CA VAL A 204 15.93 0.53 -17.47
C VAL A 204 17.05 0.34 -18.50
N TYR A 205 18.13 1.12 -18.43
CA TYR A 205 19.31 0.94 -19.28
C TYR A 205 19.91 -0.47 -19.12
N VAL A 206 20.12 -0.93 -17.89
CA VAL A 206 20.67 -2.28 -17.65
C VAL A 206 19.72 -3.36 -18.16
N GLN A 207 18.40 -3.18 -18.03
CA GLN A 207 17.41 -4.13 -18.51
C GLN A 207 17.40 -4.26 -20.04
N THR A 208 17.47 -3.14 -20.76
CA THR A 208 17.30 -3.12 -22.22
C THR A 208 18.61 -3.34 -22.97
N ASP A 209 19.70 -2.72 -22.52
CA ASP A 209 20.96 -2.66 -23.28
C ASP A 209 22.04 -3.65 -22.76
N VAL A 210 21.97 -4.07 -21.49
CA VAL A 210 22.98 -4.97 -20.90
C VAL A 210 22.46 -6.41 -20.82
N SER A 211 21.44 -6.67 -20.01
CA SER A 211 20.86 -8.00 -19.84
C SER A 211 19.58 -7.93 -19.01
N TRP A 212 18.53 -8.61 -19.47
CA TRP A 212 17.28 -8.77 -18.73
C TRP A 212 17.47 -9.49 -17.39
N SER A 213 18.34 -10.50 -17.32
CA SER A 213 18.56 -11.26 -16.08
C SER A 213 19.19 -10.39 -14.99
N ILE A 214 20.18 -9.55 -15.36
CA ILE A 214 20.83 -8.62 -14.43
C ILE A 214 19.90 -7.44 -14.12
N GLY A 215 19.24 -6.90 -15.15
CA GLY A 215 18.36 -5.74 -15.02
C GLY A 215 17.10 -6.00 -14.19
N LEU A 216 16.62 -7.24 -14.09
CA LEU A 216 15.55 -7.62 -13.17
C LEU A 216 16.07 -8.02 -11.78
N ALA A 217 17.32 -8.51 -11.69
CA ALA A 217 17.95 -8.81 -10.41
C ALA A 217 18.20 -7.55 -9.56
N ILE A 218 18.57 -6.43 -10.20
CA ILE A 218 18.78 -5.14 -9.49
C ILE A 218 17.53 -4.71 -8.71
N PRO A 219 16.32 -4.61 -9.31
CA PRO A 219 15.08 -4.40 -8.58
C PRO A 219 14.82 -5.36 -7.43
N SER A 220 15.09 -6.66 -7.62
CA SER A 220 14.89 -7.66 -6.58
C SER A 220 15.83 -7.43 -5.38
N ILE A 221 17.09 -7.05 -5.63
CA ILE A 221 18.06 -6.67 -4.60
C ILE A 221 17.62 -5.41 -3.85
N PHE A 222 17.16 -4.37 -4.55
CA PHE A 222 16.65 -3.17 -3.88
C PHE A 222 15.42 -3.50 -3.02
N MET A 223 14.50 -4.32 -3.52
CA MET A 223 13.35 -4.76 -2.73
C MET A 223 13.76 -5.59 -1.50
N PHE A 224 14.80 -6.41 -1.61
CA PHE A 224 15.37 -7.14 -0.47
C PHE A 224 15.96 -6.20 0.58
N LEU A 225 16.76 -5.21 0.15
CA LEU A 225 17.32 -4.18 1.03
C LEU A 225 16.22 -3.35 1.71
N SER A 226 15.16 -3.02 0.97
CA SER A 226 13.95 -2.38 1.49
C SER A 226 13.36 -3.18 2.66
N CYS A 227 13.11 -4.48 2.46
CA CYS A 227 12.62 -5.38 3.51
C CYS A 227 13.54 -5.41 4.73
N LEU A 228 14.86 -5.51 4.53
CA LEU A 228 15.83 -5.52 5.63
C LEU A 228 15.76 -4.24 6.45
N LEU A 229 15.74 -3.07 5.81
CA LEU A 229 15.62 -1.78 6.49
C LEU A 229 14.31 -1.65 7.27
N PHE A 230 13.20 -2.11 6.69
CA PHE A 230 11.92 -2.14 7.37
C PHE A 230 11.98 -2.96 8.65
N PHE A 231 12.43 -4.21 8.58
CA PHE A 231 12.48 -5.09 9.75
C PHE A 231 13.51 -4.64 10.79
N MET A 232 14.62 -4.02 10.37
CA MET A 232 15.63 -3.49 11.29
C MET A 232 15.07 -2.37 12.19
N GLY A 233 14.14 -1.54 11.66
CA GLY A 233 13.46 -0.50 12.42
C GLY A 233 12.36 -0.99 13.37
N THR A 234 12.02 -2.28 13.37
CA THR A 234 10.85 -2.83 14.09
C THR A 234 10.77 -2.47 15.58
N LYS A 235 11.91 -2.42 16.28
CA LYS A 235 11.96 -2.09 17.71
C LYS A 235 11.78 -0.59 17.99
N ILE A 236 11.88 0.25 16.96
CA ILE A 236 11.80 1.71 17.06
C ILE A 236 10.41 2.20 16.68
N TYR A 237 9.70 1.46 15.82
CA TYR A 237 8.40 1.89 15.30
C TYR A 237 7.28 1.92 16.33
N VAL A 238 6.48 2.97 16.23
CA VAL A 238 5.18 3.10 16.89
C VAL A 238 4.17 2.26 16.09
N LYS A 239 3.49 1.34 16.79
CA LYS A 239 2.49 0.44 16.21
C LYS A 239 1.11 0.84 16.73
N VAL A 240 0.38 1.60 15.91
CA VAL A 240 -0.98 2.04 16.22
C VAL A 240 -1.94 0.84 16.12
N LYS A 241 -2.85 0.71 17.09
CA LYS A 241 -3.86 -0.35 17.09
C LYS A 241 -4.89 -0.09 15.97
N PRO A 242 -5.44 -1.14 15.32
CA PRO A 242 -6.50 -0.96 14.33
C PRO A 242 -7.76 -0.37 14.99
N GLU A 243 -8.25 0.77 14.49
CA GLU A 243 -9.46 1.44 15.00
C GLU A 243 -10.73 1.14 14.16
N GLY A 244 -10.62 0.21 13.20
CA GLY A 244 -11.70 -0.16 12.28
C GLY A 244 -11.72 0.70 11.02
N SER A 245 -12.32 0.15 9.95
CA SER A 245 -12.38 0.83 8.65
C SER A 245 -13.66 1.68 8.48
N PRO A 246 -13.56 2.93 7.98
CA PRO A 246 -14.72 3.74 7.58
C PRO A 246 -15.64 3.06 6.57
N PHE A 247 -15.12 2.13 5.75
CA PHE A 247 -15.91 1.34 4.82
C PHE A 247 -16.99 0.52 5.51
N THR A 248 -16.71 -0.01 6.71
CA THR A 248 -17.69 -0.75 7.50
C THR A 248 -18.87 0.15 7.87
N SER A 249 -18.60 1.38 8.30
CA SER A 249 -19.62 2.36 8.66
C SER A 249 -20.48 2.75 7.46
N ILE A 250 -19.87 2.99 6.29
CA ILE A 250 -20.60 3.32 5.05
C ILE A 250 -21.51 2.15 4.65
N LEU A 251 -21.00 0.92 4.67
CA LEU A 251 -21.77 -0.26 4.30
C LEU A 251 -22.94 -0.49 5.28
N GLN A 252 -22.70 -0.32 6.58
CA GLN A 252 -23.75 -0.39 7.60
C GLN A 252 -24.84 0.64 7.34
N VAL A 253 -24.49 1.89 7.04
CA VAL A 253 -25.46 2.95 6.72
C VAL A 253 -26.26 2.60 5.46
N LEU A 254 -25.63 2.13 4.40
CA LEU A 254 -26.31 1.72 3.16
C LEU A 254 -27.28 0.55 3.39
N VAL A 255 -26.84 -0.48 4.11
CA VAL A 255 -27.67 -1.66 4.43
C VAL A 255 -28.85 -1.25 5.32
N VAL A 256 -28.61 -0.44 6.34
CA VAL A 256 -29.66 0.05 7.24
C VAL A 256 -30.64 0.95 6.49
N ALA A 257 -30.16 1.87 5.65
CA ALA A 257 -31.00 2.75 4.84
C ALA A 257 -31.90 1.96 3.88
N PHE A 258 -31.34 0.95 3.19
CA PHE A 258 -32.11 0.09 2.30
C PHE A 258 -33.17 -0.73 3.04
N LYS A 259 -32.78 -1.36 4.16
CA LYS A 259 -33.69 -2.15 5.00
C LYS A 259 -34.81 -1.30 5.63
N LYS A 260 -34.51 -0.04 5.96
CA LYS A 260 -35.43 0.91 6.60
C LYS A 260 -36.15 1.83 5.62
N ARG A 261 -36.00 1.63 4.30
CA ARG A 261 -36.56 2.50 3.25
C ARG A 261 -38.09 2.66 3.30
N ARG A 262 -38.81 1.72 3.92
CA ARG A 262 -40.28 1.75 4.05
C ARG A 262 -40.79 2.30 5.38
N LEU A 263 -39.90 2.74 6.28
CA LEU A 263 -40.31 3.34 7.54
C LEU A 263 -40.80 4.76 7.31
N LYS A 264 -41.91 5.13 7.97
CA LYS A 264 -42.39 6.52 7.99
C LYS A 264 -41.38 7.37 8.76
N LEU A 265 -41.04 8.53 8.21
CA LEU A 265 -40.16 9.48 8.87
C LEU A 265 -40.79 9.94 10.21
N PRO A 266 -40.01 9.99 11.30
CA PRO A 266 -40.50 10.53 12.56
C PRO A 266 -40.86 12.02 12.39
N GLN A 267 -41.98 12.46 12.98
CA GLN A 267 -42.46 13.85 12.89
C GLN A 267 -41.47 14.88 13.46
N GLN A 268 -40.52 14.46 14.31
CA GLN A 268 -39.46 15.31 14.87
C GLN A 268 -38.09 14.61 14.75
N PRO A 269 -37.36 14.81 13.64
CA PRO A 269 -36.04 14.20 13.41
C PRO A 269 -35.00 14.58 14.48
N ARG A 270 -35.08 15.82 15.01
CA ARG A 270 -34.12 16.38 15.96
C ARG A 270 -34.05 15.67 17.33
N LEU A 271 -35.14 15.03 17.77
CA LEU A 271 -35.23 14.36 19.08
C LEU A 271 -35.11 12.83 18.99
N SER A 272 -35.30 12.26 17.80
CA SER A 272 -35.50 10.81 17.60
C SER A 272 -34.36 10.10 16.88
N LEU A 273 -33.43 10.84 16.26
CA LEU A 273 -32.24 10.29 15.61
C LEU A 273 -31.11 10.13 16.62
N PHE A 274 -30.58 8.91 16.73
CA PHE A 274 -29.46 8.58 17.60
C PHE A 274 -28.14 9.10 16.99
N ASN A 275 -27.59 10.16 17.57
CA ASN A 275 -26.28 10.69 17.20
C ASN A 275 -25.20 9.96 18.01
N TYR A 276 -24.66 8.87 17.46
CA TYR A 276 -23.47 8.23 18.02
C TYR A 276 -22.22 8.84 17.39
N THR A 277 -21.45 9.57 18.18
CA THR A 277 -20.07 9.97 17.85
C THR A 277 -19.12 9.12 18.69
N PRO A 278 -18.27 8.28 18.07
CA PRO A 278 -17.25 7.57 18.82
C PRO A 278 -16.27 8.58 19.43
N VAL A 279 -15.84 8.33 20.67
CA VAL A 279 -15.03 9.25 21.49
C VAL A 279 -13.69 9.61 20.82
N ASN A 280 -13.18 8.76 19.92
CA ASN A 280 -11.91 8.95 19.19
C ASN A 280 -12.07 9.55 17.77
N SER A 281 -13.28 10.00 17.38
CA SER A 281 -13.52 10.57 16.05
C SER A 281 -12.89 11.96 15.91
N ILE A 282 -11.85 12.07 15.07
CA ILE A 282 -11.22 13.35 14.68
C ILE A 282 -12.19 14.24 13.87
N ASN A 283 -13.20 13.65 13.21
CA ASN A 283 -14.17 14.40 12.43
C ASN A 283 -15.22 15.03 13.35
N SER A 284 -15.13 16.35 13.46
CA SER A 284 -16.08 17.21 14.14
C SER A 284 -17.45 17.17 13.46
N LYS A 285 -18.49 17.48 14.26
CA LYS A 285 -19.89 17.60 13.84
C LYS A 285 -19.99 18.40 12.53
N LEU A 286 -20.40 17.76 11.44
CA LEU A 286 -20.96 18.48 10.30
C LEU A 286 -22.27 19.13 10.78
N PRO A 287 -22.42 20.47 10.73
CA PRO A 287 -23.69 21.10 11.03
C PRO A 287 -24.74 20.60 10.03
N HIS A 288 -25.95 20.31 10.51
CA HIS A 288 -27.06 19.98 9.61
C HIS A 288 -27.30 21.19 8.70
N THR A 289 -27.32 20.95 7.39
CA THR A 289 -27.76 21.96 6.42
C THR A 289 -29.28 21.84 6.26
N ASP A 290 -29.98 22.99 6.23
CA ASP A 290 -31.44 23.05 6.00
C ASP A 290 -31.78 23.01 4.49
N GLN A 291 -30.79 22.75 3.63
CA GLN A 291 -31.00 22.59 2.19
C GLN A 291 -31.41 21.15 1.87
N LEU A 292 -32.66 21.00 1.46
CA LEU A 292 -33.26 19.81 0.83
C LEU A 292 -32.64 19.53 -0.55
#